data_AF-A0A852H7H5-F1
#
_entry.id   AF-A0A852H7H5-F1
#
_cell.length_a   1.000
_cell.length_b   1.000
_cell.length_c   1.000
_cell.angle_alpha   90.00
_cell.angle_beta   90.00
_cell.angle_gamma   90.00
#
_symmetry.space_group_name_H-M   'P 1'
#
loop_
_entity.id
_entity.type
_entity.pdbx_description
1 polymer ?
#
loop_
_entity_poly.entity_id
_entity_poly.type
_entity_poly.pdbx_seq_one_letter_code
_entity_poly.pdbx_strand_id
1 'polypeptide(L)'
;VLEQHPLHFSFHDGKVLKLCPVRNEQTWALNIKRGILSVLQTSQASTASAVVEEVDVLGICPTRYQQKGPILMKTRDLNLCSHRYSGFTSVQSVVLPHVPSEQRILSSKLECVQSIKDGVLSEAKC
;
A
#
# COMPACT_ATOMS: atom_id res chain seq x y z
N VAL A 1 -8.83 -14.10 -17.50
CA VAL A 1 -7.93 -14.49 -16.38
C VAL A 1 -8.06 -13.54 -15.19
N LEU A 2 -7.83 -12.23 -15.33
CA LEU A 2 -7.96 -11.28 -14.22
C LEU A 2 -9.38 -11.26 -13.62
N GLU A 3 -10.40 -11.11 -14.46
CA GLU A 3 -11.82 -11.03 -14.04
C GLU A 3 -12.49 -12.40 -13.86
N GLN A 4 -11.76 -13.49 -14.16
CA GLN A 4 -12.33 -14.83 -14.20
C GLN A 4 -12.85 -15.31 -12.83
N HIS A 5 -12.21 -14.87 -11.74
CA HIS A 5 -12.57 -15.25 -10.38
C HIS A 5 -12.81 -13.98 -9.55
N PRO A 6 -13.98 -13.77 -8.95
CA PRO A 6 -14.18 -12.67 -8.02
C PRO A 6 -13.31 -12.87 -6.77
N LEU A 7 -12.73 -11.77 -6.26
CA LEU A 7 -11.99 -11.79 -5.00
C LEU A 7 -12.88 -11.26 -3.89
N HIS A 8 -13.20 -12.12 -2.91
CA HIS A 8 -13.86 -11.70 -1.69
C HIS A 8 -12.82 -11.16 -0.69
N PHE A 9 -13.15 -10.06 -0.02
CA PHE A 9 -12.30 -9.45 0.99
C PHE A 9 -13.15 -8.79 2.09
N SER A 10 -12.59 -8.68 3.28
CA SER A 10 -13.20 -7.94 4.38
C SER A 10 -12.64 -6.52 4.43
N PHE A 11 -13.53 -5.53 4.43
CA PHE A 11 -13.19 -4.12 4.48
C PHE A 11 -13.90 -3.46 5.66
N HIS A 12 -13.14 -2.81 6.54
CA HIS A 12 -13.67 -2.19 7.76
C HIS A 12 -12.87 -0.93 8.08
N ASP A 13 -13.55 0.18 8.35
CA ASP A 13 -12.95 1.49 8.66
C ASP A 13 -11.82 1.90 7.70
N GLY A 14 -12.02 1.70 6.40
CA GLY A 14 -11.03 2.04 5.38
C GLY A 14 -9.90 1.03 5.21
N LYS A 15 -9.87 -0.06 5.99
CA LYS A 15 -8.80 -1.06 5.98
C LYS A 15 -9.25 -2.38 5.37
N VAL A 16 -8.36 -2.99 4.59
CA VAL A 16 -8.51 -4.36 4.09
C VAL A 16 -7.91 -5.31 5.12
N LEU A 17 -8.73 -6.17 5.73
CA LEU A 17 -8.28 -7.04 6.84
C LEU A 17 -7.93 -8.45 6.38
N LYS A 18 -8.66 -9.00 5.41
CA LYS A 18 -8.51 -10.38 4.94
C LYS A 18 -8.93 -10.51 3.49
N LEU A 19 -8.20 -11.34 2.75
CA LEU A 19 -8.50 -11.74 1.37
C LEU A 19 -8.87 -13.22 1.32
N CYS A 20 -9.82 -13.57 0.46
CA CYS A 20 -10.27 -14.94 0.21
C CYS A 20 -10.17 -15.26 -1.29
N PRO A 21 -8.95 -15.46 -1.83
CA PRO A 21 -8.76 -15.84 -3.22
C PRO A 21 -9.14 -17.32 -3.46
N VAL A 22 -9.49 -17.66 -4.69
CA VAL A 22 -9.66 -19.06 -5.08
C VAL A 22 -8.29 -19.75 -5.20
N ARG A 23 -8.21 -21.04 -4.87
CA ARG A 23 -6.93 -21.77 -4.77
C ARG A 23 -6.11 -21.78 -6.07
N ASN A 24 -6.77 -21.78 -7.22
CA ASN A 24 -6.11 -21.89 -8.53
C ASN A 24 -6.00 -20.54 -9.25
N GLU A 25 -6.20 -19.41 -8.56
CA GLU A 25 -5.98 -18.10 -9.17
C GLU A 25 -4.49 -17.87 -9.43
N GLN A 26 -4.17 -17.36 -10.62
CA GLN A 26 -2.79 -17.05 -10.97
C GLN A 26 -2.27 -15.90 -10.10
N THR A 27 -1.07 -16.05 -9.53
CA THR A 27 -0.48 -15.09 -8.59
C THR A 27 -0.41 -13.66 -9.14
N TRP A 28 -0.10 -13.49 -10.43
CA TRP A 28 -0.03 -12.16 -11.03
C TRP A 28 -1.41 -11.47 -11.05
N ALA A 29 -2.49 -12.21 -11.35
CA ALA A 29 -3.85 -11.67 -11.38
C ALA A 29 -4.30 -11.28 -9.97
N LEU A 30 -3.99 -12.12 -8.98
CA LEU A 30 -4.24 -11.82 -7.58
C LEU A 30 -3.45 -10.58 -7.12
N ASN A 31 -2.21 -10.40 -7.57
CA ASN A 31 -1.39 -9.24 -7.23
C ASN A 31 -1.91 -7.94 -7.86
N ILE A 32 -2.48 -7.97 -9.07
CA ILE A 32 -3.17 -6.81 -9.65
C ILE A 32 -4.37 -6.43 -8.77
N LYS A 33 -5.19 -7.40 -8.33
CA LYS A 33 -6.31 -7.14 -7.43
C LYS A 33 -5.85 -6.57 -6.09
N ARG A 34 -4.77 -7.11 -5.50
CA ARG A 34 -4.15 -6.55 -4.28
C ARG A 34 -3.68 -5.11 -4.49
N GLY A 35 -3.14 -4.78 -5.66
CA GLY A 35 -2.77 -3.42 -6.03
C GLY A 35 -3.97 -2.47 -6.03
N ILE A 36 -5.09 -2.87 -6.64
CA ILE A 36 -6.33 -2.08 -6.60
C ILE A 36 -6.80 -1.89 -5.15
N LEU A 37 -6.82 -2.95 -4.35
CA LEU A 37 -7.22 -2.87 -2.94
C LEU A 37 -6.31 -1.97 -2.09
N SER A 38 -5.00 -1.93 -2.37
CA SER A 38 -4.04 -1.03 -1.73
C SER A 38 -4.37 0.45 -1.94
N VAL A 39 -4.87 0.80 -3.14
CA VAL A 39 -5.33 2.17 -3.47
C VAL A 39 -6.62 2.53 -2.72
N LEU A 40 -7.52 1.56 -2.51
CA LEU A 40 -8.77 1.75 -1.77
C LEU A 40 -8.54 1.91 -0.26
N GLN A 41 -7.42 1.42 0.28
CA GLN A 41 -7.13 1.58 1.69
C GLN A 41 -6.97 3.04 2.08
N THR A 42 -7.68 3.43 3.12
CA THR A 42 -7.71 4.78 3.66
C THR A 42 -7.78 4.72 5.19
N SER A 43 -7.45 5.84 5.83
CA SER A 43 -7.57 5.98 7.27
C SER A 43 -8.21 7.33 7.55
N GLN A 44 -9.33 7.32 8.26
CA GLN A 44 -9.90 8.55 8.81
C GLN A 44 -9.04 8.96 10.01
N ALA A 45 -7.98 9.72 9.72
CA ALA A 45 -7.19 10.34 10.77
C ALA A 45 -8.08 11.37 11.49
N SER A 46 -8.34 11.17 12.78
CA SER A 46 -9.05 12.15 13.61
C SER A 46 -8.26 13.45 13.78
N THR A 47 -6.96 13.41 13.51
CA THR A 47 -6.04 14.55 13.52
C THR A 47 -5.72 15.01 12.10
N ALA A 48 -5.42 16.31 11.93
CA ALA A 48 -5.06 16.90 10.63
C ALA A 48 -3.88 16.19 9.93
N SER A 49 -3.04 15.50 10.69
CA SER A 49 -2.00 14.59 10.19
C SER A 49 -1.86 13.41 11.15
N ALA A 50 -1.82 12.19 10.61
CA ALA A 50 -1.54 10.97 11.37
C ALA A 50 -0.57 10.07 10.60
N VAL A 51 0.21 9.27 11.32
CA VAL A 51 1.01 8.18 10.74
C VAL A 51 0.41 6.88 11.24
N VAL A 52 0.04 6.01 10.31
CA VAL A 52 -0.60 4.71 10.59
C VAL A 52 0.16 3.64 9.82
N GLU A 53 0.35 2.48 10.46
CA GLU A 53 0.89 1.33 9.77
C GLU A 53 -0.16 0.73 8.82
N GLU A 54 0.17 0.63 7.54
CA GLU A 54 -0.67 -0.02 6.54
C GLU A 54 0.01 -1.29 6.03
N VAL A 55 -0.79 -2.34 5.89
CA VAL A 55 -0.36 -3.62 5.33
C VAL A 55 -1.05 -3.80 3.98
N ASP A 56 -0.25 -3.94 2.91
CA ASP A 56 -0.77 -4.20 1.56
C ASP A 56 0.27 -4.84 0.64
N VAL A 57 0.08 -4.72 -0.68
CA VAL A 57 0.98 -5.29 -1.71
C VAL A 57 2.43 -4.79 -1.62
N LEU A 58 2.69 -3.64 -0.98
CA LEU A 58 4.02 -3.08 -0.77
C LEU A 58 4.70 -3.57 0.53
N GLY A 59 4.00 -4.36 1.34
CA GLY A 59 4.46 -4.84 2.64
C GLY A 59 3.78 -4.09 3.79
N ILE A 60 4.53 -3.90 4.87
CA ILE A 60 4.08 -3.18 6.08
C ILE A 60 4.77 -1.82 6.09
N CYS A 61 4.01 -0.75 5.85
CA CYS A 61 4.54 0.59 5.60
C CYS A 61 3.99 1.61 6.61
N PRO A 62 4.86 2.42 7.26
CA PRO A 62 4.40 3.60 7.97
C PRO A 62 3.86 4.61 6.95
N THR A 63 2.56 4.88 7.01
CA THR A 63 1.85 5.73 6.05
C THR A 63 1.37 7.00 6.70
N ARG A 64 1.73 8.13 6.11
CA ARG A 64 1.27 9.43 6.55
C ARG A 64 -0.02 9.81 5.81
N TYR A 65 -1.02 10.19 6.58
CA TYR A 65 -2.28 10.78 6.11
C TYR A 65 -2.33 12.25 6.50
N GLN A 66 -2.71 13.12 5.57
CA GLN A 66 -2.89 14.55 5.80
C GLN A 66 -4.19 15.03 5.18
N GLN A 67 -5.07 15.59 6.00
CA GLN A 67 -6.32 16.17 5.53
C GLN A 67 -6.05 17.59 5.00
N LYS A 68 -6.38 17.85 3.73
CA LYS A 68 -6.27 19.15 3.06
C LYS A 68 -7.62 19.54 2.47
N GLY A 69 -8.48 20.17 3.28
CA GLY A 69 -9.85 20.49 2.88
C GLY A 69 -10.64 19.21 2.60
N PRO A 70 -11.24 19.03 1.41
CA PRO A 70 -11.98 17.81 1.05
C PRO A 70 -11.07 16.65 0.58
N ILE A 71 -9.77 16.89 0.45
CA ILE A 71 -8.80 15.94 -0.08
C ILE A 71 -8.01 15.31 1.06
N LEU A 72 -7.79 14.00 0.98
CA LEU A 72 -6.90 13.26 1.86
C LEU A 72 -5.63 12.89 1.10
N MET A 73 -4.48 13.39 1.58
CA MET A 73 -3.18 13.10 1.00
C MET A 73 -2.52 11.95 1.76
N LYS A 74 -2.19 10.88 1.04
CA LYS A 74 -1.58 9.66 1.56
C LYS A 74 -0.16 9.58 1.02
N THR A 75 0.84 9.47 1.91
CA THR A 75 2.25 9.46 1.52
C THR A 75 3.00 8.34 2.24
N ARG A 76 3.83 7.62 1.50
CA ARG A 76 4.69 6.54 2.01
C ARG A 76 6.11 6.69 1.51
N ASP A 77 7.06 6.59 2.43
CA ASP A 77 8.45 6.35 2.10
C ASP A 77 8.65 4.83 2.03
N LEU A 78 8.85 4.30 0.82
CA LEU A 78 8.94 2.85 0.59
C LEU A 78 10.26 2.26 1.10
N ASN A 79 11.19 3.10 1.55
CA ASN A 79 12.43 2.67 2.17
C ASN A 79 12.25 2.37 3.67
N LEU A 80 11.11 2.75 4.24
CA LEU A 80 10.73 2.46 5.63
C LEU A 80 9.78 1.26 5.75
N CYS A 81 9.34 0.68 4.63
CA CYS A 81 8.47 -0.48 4.64
C CYS A 81 9.25 -1.75 5.03
N SER A 82 8.68 -2.55 5.93
CA SER A 82 9.17 -3.91 6.21
C SER A 82 8.39 -4.94 5.39
N HIS A 83 8.94 -6.15 5.25
CA HIS A 83 8.38 -7.21 4.40
C HIS A 83 8.12 -6.77 2.94
N ARG A 84 8.78 -5.70 2.49
CA ARG A 84 8.76 -5.28 1.10
C ARG A 84 9.46 -6.36 0.28
N TYR A 85 8.82 -6.79 -0.80
CA TYR A 85 9.46 -7.68 -1.76
C TYR A 85 10.67 -6.95 -2.37
N SER A 86 11.87 -7.23 -1.87
CA SER A 86 13.11 -6.72 -2.45
C SER A 86 13.33 -7.44 -3.77
N GLY A 87 13.33 -6.69 -4.87
CA GLY A 87 13.49 -7.25 -6.20
C GLY A 87 14.73 -8.14 -6.29
N PHE A 88 14.62 -9.22 -7.06
CA PHE A 88 15.76 -10.02 -7.46
C PHE A 88 16.72 -9.12 -8.23
N THR A 89 17.80 -8.70 -7.58
CA THR A 89 18.94 -8.21 -8.32
C THR A 89 19.63 -9.41 -8.94
N SER A 90 20.14 -9.30 -10.16
CA SER A 90 20.98 -10.35 -10.78
C SER A 90 22.27 -10.60 -9.99
N VAL A 91 22.58 -9.71 -9.04
CA VAL A 91 23.71 -9.83 -8.13
C VAL A 91 23.29 -10.52 -6.84
N GLN A 92 24.01 -11.58 -6.46
CA GLN A 92 23.92 -12.19 -5.14
C GLN A 92 24.69 -11.32 -4.15
N SER A 93 23.99 -10.37 -3.53
CA SER A 93 24.54 -9.53 -2.48
C SER A 93 23.94 -9.89 -1.12
N VAL A 94 24.73 -9.67 -0.07
CA VAL A 94 24.26 -9.70 1.32
C VAL A 94 24.17 -8.27 1.82
N VAL A 95 23.09 -7.95 2.52
CA VAL A 95 22.96 -6.65 3.18
C VAL A 95 23.95 -6.62 4.34
N LEU A 96 24.92 -5.69 4.28
CA LEU A 96 25.86 -5.50 5.38
C LEU A 96 25.12 -4.87 6.58
N PRO A 97 25.43 -5.28 7.82
CA PRO A 97 24.90 -4.59 9.00
C PRO A 97 25.47 -3.17 9.07
N HIS A 98 24.66 -2.19 9.51
CA HIS A 98 25.03 -0.77 9.67
C HIS A 98 25.26 0.04 8.37
N VAL A 99 24.69 -0.38 7.24
CA VAL A 99 24.68 0.44 6.02
C VAL A 99 23.94 1.76 6.30
N PRO A 100 24.61 2.93 6.22
CA PRO A 100 23.97 4.22 6.40
C PRO A 100 22.81 4.37 5.40
N SER A 101 21.75 5.10 5.77
CA SER A 101 20.63 5.38 4.86
C SER A 101 21.06 5.98 3.52
N GLU A 102 22.21 6.65 3.49
CA GLU A 102 22.84 7.26 2.31
C GLU A 102 23.36 6.24 1.28
N GLN A 103 23.57 4.99 1.66
CA GLN A 103 24.02 3.91 0.76
C GLN A 103 22.86 3.09 0.16
N ARG A 104 21.61 3.53 0.34
CA ARG A 104 20.44 2.90 -0.29
C ARG A 104 20.46 3.17 -1.80
N ILE A 105 20.74 2.12 -2.58
CA ILE A 105 20.82 2.19 -4.05
C ILE A 105 19.48 2.57 -4.68
N LEU A 106 18.37 2.16 -4.06
CA LEU A 106 17.01 2.48 -4.51
C LEU A 106 16.30 3.27 -3.42
N SER A 107 15.94 4.51 -3.75
CA SER A 107 15.01 5.33 -2.96
C SER A 107 13.69 5.45 -3.70
N SER A 108 12.58 5.17 -3.02
CA SER A 108 11.25 5.25 -3.64
C SER A 108 10.22 5.79 -2.66
N LYS A 109 9.30 6.58 -3.19
CA LYS A 109 8.21 7.24 -2.48
C LYS A 109 6.92 7.01 -3.25
N LEU A 110 5.82 6.80 -2.54
CA LEU A 110 4.48 6.74 -3.12
C LEU A 110 3.64 7.87 -2.54
N GLU A 111 2.99 8.62 -3.41
CA GLU A 111 2.04 9.67 -3.05
C GLU A 111 0.71 9.38 -3.71
N CYS A 112 -0.35 9.48 -2.93
CA CYS A 112 -1.70 9.27 -3.37
C CYS A 112 -2.58 10.43 -2.91
N VAL A 113 -3.51 10.84 -3.77
CA VAL A 113 -4.52 11.86 -3.49
C VAL A 113 -5.88 11.18 -3.53
N GLN A 114 -6.59 11.18 -2.40
CA GLN A 114 -7.91 10.57 -2.24
C GLN A 114 -8.98 11.64 -2.03
N SER A 115 -10.10 11.51 -2.74
CA SER A 115 -11.28 12.37 -2.60
C SER A 115 -12.42 11.59 -1.96
N ILE A 116 -12.87 11.99 -0.78
CA ILE A 116 -13.92 11.30 -0.01
C ILE A 116 -15.20 12.16 -0.05
N LYS A 117 -16.30 11.56 -0.48
CA LYS A 117 -17.64 12.19 -0.51
C LYS A 117 -18.60 11.34 0.30
N ASP A 118 -19.30 11.94 1.24
CA ASP A 118 -20.27 11.26 2.11
C ASP A 118 -19.70 10.02 2.82
N GLY A 119 -18.43 10.09 3.22
CA GLY A 119 -17.71 8.98 3.87
C GLY A 119 -17.23 7.87 2.92
N VAL A 120 -17.49 7.98 1.61
CA VAL A 120 -17.09 7.01 0.59
C VAL A 120 -15.98 7.57 -0.29
N LEU A 121 -14.98 6.72 -0.59
CA LEU A 121 -13.91 7.08 -1.52
C LEU A 121 -14.46 7.22 -2.94
N SER A 122 -14.38 8.42 -3.50
CA SER A 122 -14.90 8.75 -4.84
C SER A 122 -13.82 8.73 -5.93
N GLU A 123 -12.58 9.11 -5.58
CA GLU A 123 -11.45 9.11 -6.51
C GLU A 123 -10.16 8.87 -5.71
N ALA A 124 -9.22 8.14 -6.30
CA ALA A 124 -7.85 8.01 -5.79
C ALA A 124 -6.87 8.10 -6.96
N LYS A 125 -5.82 8.92 -6.80
CA LYS A 125 -4.76 9.11 -7.79
C LYS A 125 -3.42 8.84 -7.12
N CYS A 126 -2.73 7.82 -7.61
CA CYS A 126 -1.36 7.44 -7.33
C CYS A 126 -0.69 7.20 -8.69
#